data_AF-A0A6M4WYV6-F1
#
_entry.id   AF-A0A6M4WYV6-F1
#
_cell.length_a   1.000
_cell.length_b   1.000
_cell.length_c   1.000
_cell.angle_alpha   90.00
_cell.angle_beta   90.00
_cell.angle_gamma   90.00
#
_symmetry.space_group_name_H-M   'P 1'
#
loop_
_entity.id
_entity.type
_entity.pdbx_description
1 polymer ?
#
loop_
_entity_poly.entity_id
_entity_poly.type
_entity_poly.pdbx_seq_one_letter_code
_entity_poly.pdbx_strand_id
1 'polypeptide(L)'
;MAALGKCFDPTGARHGIPTYPWRYAPDGLATRRQLRARGLRPGGQPIAAQVLRPRYRRGPLVAYLYCLDKAKPVRPMTPAKRRALECAMRARRTCPQCRMEAAYVIPSSLGVCVPCAYPDDKPPPDQHESGGIPEKE
;
A
#
# COMPACT_ATOMS: atom_id res chain seq x y z
N MET A 1 -25.36 14.99 26.10
CA MET A 1 -24.31 15.74 25.37
C MET A 1 -22.98 15.76 26.15
N ALA A 2 -22.30 14.62 26.33
CA ALA A 2 -21.05 14.53 27.11
C ALA A 2 -19.83 14.02 26.31
N ALA A 3 -20.01 13.70 25.02
CA ALA A 3 -18.98 13.10 24.18
C ALA A 3 -18.02 14.12 23.55
N LEU A 4 -18.49 15.36 23.30
CA LEU A 4 -17.67 16.41 22.69
C LEU A 4 -16.52 16.84 23.62
N GLY A 5 -16.80 17.02 24.92
CA GLY A 5 -15.82 17.52 25.90
C GLY A 5 -14.65 16.60 26.24
N LYS A 6 -14.76 15.29 25.97
CA LYS A 6 -13.62 14.36 26.17
C LYS A 6 -12.60 14.45 25.02
N CYS A 7 -13.07 14.82 23.84
CA CYS A 7 -12.30 14.82 22.60
C CYS A 7 -11.99 16.22 22.06
N PHE A 8 -12.40 17.28 22.76
CA PHE A 8 -12.10 18.65 22.42
C PHE A 8 -11.04 19.20 23.37
N ASP A 9 -9.83 19.39 22.84
CA ASP A 9 -8.66 19.93 23.52
C ASP A 9 -7.79 20.65 22.47
N PRO A 10 -8.19 21.85 22.02
CA PRO A 10 -7.49 22.55 20.94
C PRO A 10 -6.09 23.04 21.35
N THR A 11 -5.82 23.17 22.65
CA THR A 11 -4.49 23.57 23.16
C THR A 11 -3.55 22.37 23.31
N GLY A 12 -4.08 21.15 23.35
CA GLY A 12 -3.30 19.93 23.59
C GLY A 12 -2.91 19.74 25.06
N ALA A 13 -3.55 20.44 25.99
CA ALA A 13 -3.22 20.39 27.42
C ALA A 13 -3.45 19.00 28.03
N ARG A 14 -4.40 18.23 27.51
CA ARG A 14 -4.73 16.88 27.98
C ARG A 14 -4.04 15.79 27.16
N HIS A 15 -3.95 15.98 25.84
CA HIS A 15 -3.50 14.94 24.91
C HIS A 15 -2.09 15.17 24.33
N GLY A 16 -1.40 16.24 24.73
CA GLY A 16 -0.07 16.62 24.26
C GLY A 16 -0.03 17.26 22.87
N ILE A 17 -1.11 17.12 22.09
CA ILE A 17 -1.30 17.76 20.79
C ILE A 17 -2.75 18.24 20.65
N PRO A 18 -3.01 19.27 19.84
CA PRO A 18 -4.37 19.71 19.53
C PRO A 18 -5.25 18.54 19.12
N THR A 19 -6.36 18.38 19.82
CA THR A 19 -7.25 17.23 19.68
C THR A 19 -8.68 17.70 19.45
N TYR A 20 -9.28 17.22 18.37
CA TYR A 20 -10.61 17.61 17.95
C TYR A 20 -11.57 16.42 17.93
N PRO A 21 -12.86 16.63 18.21
CA PRO A 21 -13.88 15.62 17.98
C PRO A 21 -13.98 15.26 16.49
N TRP A 22 -14.52 14.08 16.20
CA TRP A 22 -14.82 13.65 14.84
C TRP A 22 -15.60 14.70 14.05
N ARG A 23 -15.06 15.14 12.90
CA ARG A 23 -15.56 16.22 12.01
C ARG A 23 -15.42 17.67 12.51
N TYR A 24 -14.65 17.92 13.57
CA TYR A 24 -14.44 19.26 14.14
C TYR A 24 -13.00 19.77 13.99
N ALA A 25 -12.19 19.13 13.12
CA ALA A 25 -10.85 19.62 12.86
C ALA A 25 -10.92 20.94 12.07
N PRO A 26 -10.06 21.93 12.38
CA PRO A 26 -10.00 23.16 11.62
C PRO A 26 -9.49 22.91 10.21
N ASP A 27 -9.77 23.87 9.33
CA ASP A 27 -9.22 23.89 7.97
C ASP A 27 -7.69 23.99 7.97
N GLY A 28 -7.06 23.70 6.83
CA GLY A 28 -5.60 23.65 6.72
C GLY A 28 -4.97 22.35 7.22
N LEU A 29 -5.77 21.44 7.80
CA LEU A 29 -5.34 20.14 8.30
C LEU A 29 -5.93 18.98 7.49
N ALA A 30 -5.11 17.94 7.29
CA ALA A 30 -5.54 16.76 6.56
C ALA A 30 -4.93 15.47 7.13
N THR A 31 -5.70 14.39 7.08
CA THR A 31 -5.22 13.03 7.34
C THR A 31 -4.27 12.56 6.23
N ARG A 32 -3.44 11.54 6.50
CA ARG A 32 -2.56 10.94 5.48
C ARG A 32 -3.32 10.50 4.22
N ARG A 33 -4.54 9.96 4.39
CA ARG A 33 -5.40 9.54 3.27
C ARG A 33 -5.88 10.73 2.45
N GLN A 34 -6.31 11.81 3.11
CA GLN A 34 -6.73 13.05 2.44
C GLN A 34 -5.57 13.76 1.74
N LEU A 35 -4.35 13.72 2.29
CA LEU A 35 -3.15 14.19 1.59
C LEU A 35 -2.88 13.35 0.35
N ARG A 36 -2.93 12.02 0.46
CA ARG A 36 -2.65 11.11 -0.66
C ARG A 36 -3.64 11.30 -1.81
N ALA A 37 -4.91 11.52 -1.51
CA ALA A 37 -5.94 11.83 -2.50
C ALA A 37 -5.63 13.12 -3.30
N ARG A 38 -4.86 14.05 -2.71
CA ARG A 38 -4.39 15.29 -3.35
C ARG A 38 -2.98 15.17 -3.97
N GLY A 39 -2.42 13.95 -4.06
CA GLY A 39 -1.04 13.77 -4.53
C GLY A 39 0.03 14.29 -3.56
N LEU A 40 -0.33 14.51 -2.29
CA LEU A 40 0.56 15.03 -1.25
C LEU A 40 0.97 13.94 -0.24
N ARG A 41 2.06 14.20 0.48
CA ARG A 41 2.55 13.44 1.62
C ARG A 41 2.89 14.38 2.77
N PRO A 42 2.90 13.92 4.03
CA PRO A 42 3.24 14.77 5.19
C PRO A 42 4.59 15.49 5.09
N GLY A 43 5.54 14.96 4.30
CA GLY A 43 6.80 15.67 4.05
C GLY A 43 7.82 15.61 5.20
N GLY A 44 7.58 14.78 6.22
CA GLY A 44 8.44 14.64 7.40
C GLY A 44 8.06 15.54 8.58
N GLN A 45 6.96 16.30 8.45
CA GLN A 45 6.45 17.11 9.55
C GLN A 45 5.95 16.24 10.73
N PRO A 46 6.04 16.73 11.98
CA PRO A 46 5.40 16.08 13.12
C PRO A 46 3.88 16.10 12.97
N ILE A 47 3.20 15.33 13.82
CA ILE A 47 1.73 15.35 13.88
C ILE A 47 1.29 16.74 14.36
N ALA A 48 0.46 17.42 13.58
CA ALA A 48 0.02 18.77 13.90
C ALA A 48 -1.20 18.77 14.84
N ALA A 49 -2.07 17.78 14.69
CA ALA A 49 -3.23 17.57 15.54
C ALA A 49 -3.75 16.13 15.40
N GLN A 50 -4.74 15.76 16.20
CA GLN A 50 -5.46 14.50 16.06
C GLN A 50 -6.97 14.69 16.16
N VAL A 51 -7.69 13.71 15.63
CA VAL A 51 -9.14 13.59 15.77
C VAL A 51 -9.45 12.35 16.58
N LEU A 52 -10.28 12.50 17.61
CA LEU A 52 -10.77 11.38 18.41
C LEU A 52 -12.25 11.11 18.13
N ARG A 53 -12.56 9.84 17.88
CA ARG A 53 -13.94 9.35 17.83
C ARG A 53 -14.16 8.34 18.96
N PRO A 54 -14.93 8.69 20.00
CA PRO A 54 -15.28 7.75 21.07
C PRO A 54 -15.94 6.49 20.54
N ARG A 55 -15.70 5.37 21.22
CA ARG A 55 -16.37 4.09 20.97
C ARG A 55 -16.91 3.54 22.29
N TYR A 56 -18.01 2.80 22.19
CA TYR A 56 -18.57 2.10 23.34
C TYR A 56 -17.68 0.90 23.71
N ARG A 57 -17.27 0.79 24.98
CA ARG A 57 -16.44 -0.30 25.55
C ARG A 57 -15.07 -0.55 24.90
N ARG A 58 -14.59 0.35 24.03
CA ARG A 58 -13.27 0.26 23.38
C ARG A 58 -12.59 1.61 23.39
N GLY A 59 -11.25 1.62 23.28
CA GLY A 59 -10.49 2.87 23.11
C GLY A 59 -10.98 3.69 21.89
N PRO A 60 -10.85 5.03 21.92
CA PRO A 60 -11.29 5.88 20.83
C PRO A 60 -10.54 5.56 19.53
N LEU A 61 -11.17 5.82 18.39
CA LEU A 61 -10.45 5.85 17.12
C LEU A 61 -9.69 7.15 17.01
N VAL A 62 -8.44 7.07 16.58
CA VAL A 62 -7.54 8.21 16.40
C VAL A 62 -7.27 8.42 14.92
N ALA A 63 -7.35 9.65 14.44
CA ALA A 63 -6.86 10.03 13.13
C ALA A 63 -5.89 11.20 13.27
N TYR A 64 -4.64 11.00 12.85
CA TYR A 64 -3.63 12.06 12.86
C TYR A 64 -3.80 13.01 11.69
N LEU A 65 -3.59 14.29 11.98
CA LEU A 65 -3.70 15.40 11.06
C LEU A 65 -2.34 16.04 10.85
N TYR A 66 -2.14 16.53 9.62
CA TYR A 66 -0.93 17.15 9.14
C TYR A 66 -1.29 18.46 8.43
N CYS A 67 -0.42 19.46 8.53
CA CYS A 67 -0.62 20.74 7.85
C CYS A 67 -0.50 20.56 6.34
N LEU A 68 -1.47 21.13 5.61
CA LEU A 68 -1.50 21.15 4.15
C LEU A 68 -0.33 21.96 3.58
N ASP A 69 -0.02 23.12 4.14
CA ASP A 69 1.03 24.02 3.63
C ASP A 69 2.44 23.42 3.76
N LYS A 70 2.65 22.55 4.74
CA LYS A 70 3.92 21.83 4.96
C LYS A 70 3.97 20.50 4.20
N ALA A 71 2.86 20.09 3.59
CA ALA A 71 2.81 18.86 2.82
C ALA A 71 3.65 19.01 1.55
N LYS A 72 4.26 17.90 1.14
CA LYS A 72 5.10 17.86 -0.06
C LYS A 72 4.43 16.98 -1.10
N PRO A 73 4.66 17.19 -2.40
CA PRO A 73 4.25 16.23 -3.41
C PRO A 73 4.74 14.82 -3.07
N VAL A 74 3.91 13.82 -3.38
CA VAL A 74 4.32 12.42 -3.33
C VAL A 74 5.52 12.25 -4.25
N ARG A 75 6.55 11.54 -3.76
CA ARG A 75 7.75 11.27 -4.57
C ARG A 75 7.34 10.49 -5.82
N PRO A 76 7.62 10.99 -7.03
CA PRO A 76 7.25 10.29 -8.23
C PRO A 76 8.03 8.96 -8.35
N MET A 77 7.43 8.06 -9.11
CA MET A 77 8.10 6.85 -9.56
C MET A 77 9.11 7.23 -10.64
N THR A 78 10.40 7.11 -10.33
CA THR A 78 11.48 7.42 -11.27
C THR A 78 11.83 6.19 -12.12
N PRO A 79 12.42 6.36 -13.32
CA PRO A 79 12.91 5.24 -14.12
C PRO A 79 13.85 4.32 -13.35
N ALA A 80 14.76 4.88 -12.54
CA ALA A 80 15.67 4.10 -11.70
C ALA A 80 14.92 3.21 -10.68
N LYS A 81 13.86 3.73 -10.05
CA LYS A 81 13.01 2.94 -9.15
C LYS A 81 12.23 1.84 -9.88
N ARG A 82 11.77 2.10 -11.12
CA ARG A 82 11.12 1.07 -11.95
C ARG A 82 12.09 -0.08 -12.24
N ARG A 83 13.29 0.24 -12.74
CA ARG A 83 14.33 -0.76 -12.99
C ARG A 83 14.70 -1.56 -11.74
N ALA A 84 14.86 -0.88 -10.60
CA ALA A 84 15.14 -1.57 -9.33
C ALA A 84 14.01 -2.54 -8.92
N LEU A 85 12.75 -2.13 -9.11
CA LEU A 85 11.59 -2.99 -8.83
C LEU A 85 11.54 -4.18 -9.78
N GLU A 86 11.79 -3.97 -11.08
CA GLU A 86 11.86 -5.02 -12.10
C GLU A 86 12.95 -6.03 -11.76
N CYS A 87 14.17 -5.57 -11.43
CA CYS A 87 15.26 -6.45 -10.97
C CYS A 87 14.87 -7.25 -9.72
N ALA A 88 14.24 -6.62 -8.73
CA ALA A 88 13.80 -7.29 -7.51
C ALA A 88 12.64 -8.26 -7.75
N MET A 89 11.78 -8.02 -8.74
CA MET A 89 10.73 -8.96 -9.14
C MET A 89 11.31 -10.13 -9.89
N ARG A 90 12.21 -9.88 -10.85
CA ARG A 90 12.92 -10.93 -11.59
C ARG A 90 13.64 -11.90 -10.64
N ALA A 91 14.40 -11.38 -9.67
CA ALA A 91 15.08 -12.21 -8.68
C ALA A 91 14.12 -13.10 -7.86
N ARG A 92 12.92 -12.60 -7.54
CA ARG A 92 11.88 -13.37 -6.81
C ARG A 92 11.10 -14.35 -7.69
N ARG A 93 11.23 -14.24 -9.00
CA ARG A 93 10.52 -15.05 -10.00
C ARG A 93 11.44 -16.05 -10.71
N THR A 94 12.75 -15.83 -10.68
CA THR A 94 13.74 -16.75 -11.23
C THR A 94 13.94 -17.94 -10.29
N CYS A 95 13.61 -19.14 -10.77
CA CYS A 95 13.84 -20.37 -10.03
C CYS A 95 15.34 -20.68 -9.93
N PRO A 96 15.89 -20.98 -8.75
CA PRO A 96 17.31 -21.30 -8.62
C PRO A 96 17.68 -22.64 -9.29
N GLN A 97 16.73 -23.56 -9.47
CA GLN A 97 16.97 -24.89 -10.06
C GLN A 97 16.96 -24.86 -11.60
N CYS A 98 15.87 -24.40 -12.20
CA CYS A 98 15.74 -24.38 -13.67
C CYS A 98 16.13 -23.04 -14.32
N ARG A 99 16.39 -22.00 -13.53
CA ARG A 99 16.77 -20.64 -13.98
C ARG A 99 15.74 -19.93 -14.86
N MET A 100 14.54 -20.49 -15.01
CA MET A 100 13.43 -19.85 -15.71
C MET A 100 12.74 -18.81 -14.81
N GLU A 101 12.26 -17.73 -15.42
CA GLU A 101 11.43 -16.72 -14.77
C GLU A 101 9.96 -17.14 -14.79
N ALA A 102 9.34 -17.28 -13.62
CA ALA A 102 7.93 -17.60 -13.49
C ALA A 102 7.05 -16.34 -13.61
N ALA A 103 5.81 -16.52 -14.05
CA ALA A 103 4.80 -15.45 -14.07
C ALA A 103 4.34 -14.99 -12.67
N TYR A 104 4.73 -15.73 -11.62
CA TYR A 104 4.37 -15.51 -10.22
C TYR A 104 5.63 -15.43 -9.35
N VAL A 105 5.50 -14.81 -8.17
CA VAL A 105 6.57 -14.80 -7.16
C VAL A 105 6.69 -16.20 -6.57
N ILE A 106 7.89 -16.78 -6.61
CA ILE A 106 8.15 -18.12 -6.10
C ILE A 106 7.86 -18.15 -4.58
N PRO A 107 7.03 -19.09 -4.10
CA PRO A 107 6.76 -19.21 -2.66
C PRO A 107 8.03 -19.52 -1.88
N SER A 108 8.25 -18.79 -0.78
CA SER A 108 9.41 -19.01 0.09
C SER A 108 9.42 -20.39 0.75
N SER A 109 8.26 -21.03 0.91
CA SER A 109 8.12 -22.38 1.45
C SER A 109 8.64 -23.47 0.51
N LEU A 110 8.56 -23.24 -0.81
CA LEU A 110 9.07 -24.19 -1.81
C LEU A 110 10.52 -23.89 -2.17
N GLY A 111 10.94 -22.62 -2.17
CA GLY A 111 12.29 -22.19 -2.56
C GLY A 111 12.60 -22.35 -4.06
N VAL A 112 11.77 -23.08 -4.79
CA VAL A 112 11.81 -23.31 -6.24
C VAL A 112 10.43 -23.08 -6.85
N CYS A 113 10.37 -22.92 -8.17
CA CYS A 113 9.08 -22.79 -8.86
C CYS A 113 8.23 -24.07 -8.71
N VAL A 114 6.91 -23.92 -8.81
CA VAL A 114 5.93 -25.01 -8.69
C VAL A 114 6.26 -26.19 -9.62
N PRO A 115 6.61 -25.99 -10.91
CA PRO A 115 6.99 -27.11 -11.79
C PRO A 115 8.26 -27.86 -11.36
N CYS A 116 9.17 -27.22 -10.62
CA CYS A 116 10.35 -27.89 -10.07
C CYS A 116 10.05 -28.60 -8.75
N ALA A 117 9.13 -28.07 -7.95
CA ALA A 117 8.69 -28.70 -6.70
C ALA A 117 7.79 -29.93 -6.96
N TYR A 118 6.97 -29.87 -8.01
CA TYR A 118 6.00 -30.89 -8.40
C TYR A 118 6.11 -31.19 -9.90
N PRO A 119 7.15 -31.92 -10.33
CA PRO A 119 7.39 -32.20 -11.74
C PRO A 119 6.34 -33.11 -12.38
N ASP A 120 5.68 -33.97 -11.59
CA ASP A 120 4.67 -34.92 -12.07
C ASP A 120 3.32 -34.26 -12.38
N ASP A 121 3.06 -33.07 -11.82
CA ASP A 121 1.86 -32.26 -12.06
C ASP A 121 2.03 -31.27 -13.23
N LYS A 122 3.12 -31.40 -14.00
CA LYS A 122 3.33 -30.54 -15.17
C LYS A 122 2.31 -30.93 -16.24
N PRO A 123 1.43 -30.01 -16.70
CA PRO A 123 0.57 -30.32 -17.84
C PRO A 123 1.46 -30.75 -19.02
N PRO A 124 1.07 -31.81 -19.76
CA PRO A 124 1.84 -32.26 -20.90
C PRO A 124 2.06 -31.10 -21.87
N PRO A 125 3.21 -31.03 -22.57
CA PRO A 125 3.46 -29.97 -23.53
C PRO A 125 2.31 -29.94 -24.55
N ASP A 126 1.76 -28.75 -24.71
CA ASP A 126 0.72 -28.37 -25.64
C ASP A 126 1.14 -28.74 -27.08
N GLN A 127 0.64 -29.88 -27.54
CA GLN A 127 0.70 -30.30 -28.95
C GLN A 127 -0.30 -29.47 -29.76
N HIS A 128 -0.05 -28.17 -29.92
CA HIS A 128 -0.68 -27.42 -31.01
C HIS A 128 0.05 -27.77 -32.30
N GLU A 129 -0.30 -28.94 -32.82
CA GLU A 129 -0.02 -29.33 -34.20
C GLU A 129 -0.60 -28.28 -35.14
N SER A 130 0.25 -27.85 -36.06
CA SER A 130 -0.03 -27.02 -37.22
C SER A 130 -1.13 -27.62 -38.09
N GLY A 131 -2.39 -27.35 -37.75
CA GLY A 131 -3.52 -27.51 -38.67
C GLY A 131 -3.53 -26.35 -39.65
N GLY A 132 -2.90 -26.54 -40.81
CA GLY A 132 -2.99 -25.61 -41.93
C GLY A 132 -4.45 -25.33 -42.29
N ILE A 133 -4.78 -24.05 -42.49
CA ILE A 133 -6.08 -23.62 -43.01
C ILE A 133 -6.13 -24.07 -44.48
N PRO A 134 -7.08 -24.92 -44.92
CA PRO A 134 -7.21 -25.20 -46.34
C PRO A 134 -7.78 -23.96 -47.04
N GLU A 135 -7.03 -23.45 -48.02
CA GLU A 135 -7.53 -22.48 -49.00
C GLU A 135 -8.72 -23.11 -49.74
N LYS A 136 -9.87 -22.44 -49.71
CA LYS A 136 -11.05 -22.80 -50.51
C LYS A 136 -11.08 -21.93 -51.76
N GLU A 137 -11.07 -22.58 -52.92
CA GLU A 137 -11.35 -22.03 -54.26
C GLU A 137 -12.78 -21.48 -54.40
#